data_AF-A0A453HBP8-F1
#
_entry.id   AF-A0A453HBP8-F1
#
_cell.length_a   1.000
_cell.length_b   1.000
_cell.length_c   1.000
_cell.angle_alpha   90.00
_cell.angle_beta   90.00
_cell.angle_gamma   90.00
#
_symmetry.space_group_name_H-M   'P 1'
#
loop_
_entity.id
_entity.type
_entity.pdbx_description
1 polymer ?
#
loop_
_entity_poly.entity_id
_entity_poly.type
_entity_poly.pdbx_seq_one_letter_code
_entity_poly.pdbx_strand_id
1 'polypeptide(L)'
;AEPAVLTLPALDGAAGSELRRGNIRLLVQAALLVLGGCEVPPGLVSMAGPTAYGEKSTTVAAKRVASLMRFREKRKERCFDKKIRYGVRKEVAQKMKRRKGQFAGRADFGDAASSSAACVSAADGEDDHFRESQ
;
A
#
# COMPACT_ATOMS: atom_id res chain seq x y z
N ALA A 1 -26.54 81.15 -22.62
CA ALA A 1 -27.26 80.34 -23.60
C ALA A 1 -27.83 79.13 -22.87
N GLU A 2 -29.14 79.06 -22.73
CA GLU A 2 -29.95 77.83 -22.67
C GLU A 2 -30.58 77.66 -24.08
N PRO A 3 -31.25 76.55 -24.46
CA PRO A 3 -31.39 75.19 -23.87
C PRO A 3 -31.26 74.06 -24.92
N ALA A 4 -31.22 72.78 -24.49
CA ALA A 4 -31.88 71.68 -25.20
C ALA A 4 -32.00 70.42 -24.31
N VAL A 5 -33.17 70.32 -23.68
CA VAL A 5 -33.78 69.12 -23.13
C VAL A 5 -34.00 68.03 -24.19
N LEU A 6 -33.74 66.77 -23.84
CA LEU A 6 -34.54 65.62 -24.32
C LEU A 6 -34.63 64.56 -23.22
N THR A 7 -35.70 64.67 -22.44
CA THR A 7 -36.31 63.62 -21.64
C THR A 7 -36.99 62.59 -22.55
N LEU A 8 -36.74 61.29 -22.36
CA LEU A 8 -37.65 60.20 -22.75
C LEU A 8 -37.55 59.03 -21.74
N PRO A 9 -38.61 58.21 -21.63
CA PRO A 9 -39.16 57.77 -20.34
C PRO A 9 -38.74 56.38 -19.89
N ALA A 10 -39.04 56.12 -18.61
CA ALA A 10 -39.16 54.79 -18.04
C ALA A 10 -40.10 53.90 -18.87
N LEU A 11 -39.66 52.66 -19.12
CA LEU A 11 -40.54 51.53 -19.39
C LEU A 11 -40.33 50.50 -18.29
N ASP A 12 -41.41 50.30 -17.54
CA ASP A 12 -41.69 49.17 -16.68
C ASP A 12 -41.61 47.84 -17.47
N GLY A 13 -41.26 46.76 -16.78
CA GLY A 13 -41.02 45.46 -17.40
C GLY A 13 -40.68 44.37 -16.40
N ALA A 14 -41.62 44.09 -15.50
CA ALA A 14 -41.67 42.87 -14.69
C ALA A 14 -41.42 41.61 -15.53
N ALA A 15 -40.42 40.79 -15.17
CA ALA A 15 -40.37 39.38 -15.53
C ALA A 15 -39.38 38.58 -14.67
N GLY A 16 -39.86 37.49 -14.07
CA GLY A 16 -39.01 36.32 -13.76
C GLY A 16 -38.62 36.15 -12.29
N SER A 17 -39.58 35.87 -11.42
CA SER A 17 -39.85 34.51 -10.91
C SER A 17 -38.79 33.94 -9.95
N GLU A 18 -39.01 34.23 -8.65
CA GLU A 18 -39.38 33.22 -7.64
C GLU A 18 -39.25 31.73 -8.04
N LEU A 19 -38.03 31.23 -8.27
CA LEU A 19 -37.78 29.77 -8.31
C LEU A 19 -36.46 29.40 -7.62
N ARG A 20 -36.23 29.93 -6.42
CA ARG A 20 -35.06 29.57 -5.58
C ARG A 20 -35.40 28.76 -4.32
N ARG A 21 -36.56 28.07 -4.30
CA ARG A 21 -36.91 27.14 -3.19
C ARG A 21 -37.33 25.73 -3.59
N GLY A 22 -37.41 25.40 -4.88
CA GLY A 22 -37.95 24.10 -5.33
C GLY A 22 -36.94 23.01 -5.73
N ASN A 23 -35.65 23.34 -5.93
CA ASN A 23 -34.80 22.47 -6.77
C ASN A 23 -33.52 21.95 -6.10
N ILE A 24 -33.38 22.06 -4.78
CA ILE A 24 -32.18 21.56 -4.09
C ILE A 24 -32.02 20.05 -4.30
N ARG A 25 -33.12 19.28 -4.28
CA ARG A 25 -33.08 17.84 -4.55
C ARG A 25 -32.60 17.51 -5.96
N LEU A 26 -33.05 18.25 -6.97
CA LEU A 26 -32.63 18.07 -8.36
C LEU A 26 -31.17 18.48 -8.57
N LEU A 27 -30.71 19.55 -7.90
CA LEU A 27 -29.31 19.99 -7.91
C LEU A 27 -28.39 18.97 -7.26
N VAL A 28 -28.79 18.42 -6.11
CA VAL A 28 -28.05 17.36 -5.41
C VAL A 28 -27.98 16.11 -6.28
N GLN A 29 -29.09 15.73 -6.92
CA GLN A 29 -29.14 14.56 -7.79
C GLN A 29 -28.28 14.73 -9.06
N ALA A 30 -28.30 15.92 -9.67
CA ALA A 30 -27.41 16.25 -10.79
C ALA A 30 -25.93 16.26 -10.36
N ALA A 31 -25.62 16.79 -9.17
CA ALA A 31 -24.26 16.81 -8.63
C ALA A 31 -23.73 15.40 -8.34
N LEU A 32 -24.55 14.52 -7.74
CA LEU A 32 -24.22 13.12 -7.52
C LEU A 32 -23.96 12.38 -8.84
N LEU A 33 -24.79 12.60 -9.87
CA LEU A 33 -24.61 11.99 -11.19
C LEU A 33 -23.29 12.43 -11.86
N VAL A 34 -22.94 13.72 -11.77
CA VAL A 34 -21.67 14.27 -12.31
C VAL A 34 -20.45 13.77 -11.51
N LEU A 35 -20.58 13.62 -10.20
CA LEU A 35 -19.49 13.15 -9.32
C LEU A 35 -19.35 11.62 -9.28
N GLY A 36 -20.14 10.88 -10.07
CA GLY A 36 -20.14 9.41 -10.09
C GLY A 36 -20.72 8.77 -8.83
N GLY A 37 -21.46 9.53 -8.03
CA GLY A 37 -22.23 9.04 -6.89
C GLY A 37 -23.54 8.43 -7.38
N CYS A 38 -23.60 7.11 -7.49
CA CYS A 38 -24.82 6.39 -7.81
C CYS A 38 -25.81 6.46 -6.63
N GLU A 39 -26.80 7.36 -6.69
CA GLU A 39 -28.06 7.17 -5.98
C GLU A 39 -28.95 6.35 -6.91
N VAL A 40 -29.00 5.03 -6.65
CA VAL A 40 -29.74 4.07 -7.47
C VAL A 40 -31.24 4.33 -7.27
N PRO A 41 -32.00 4.73 -8.30
CA PRO A 41 -33.44 4.86 -8.16
C PRO A 41 -34.05 3.47 -7.92
N PRO A 42 -35.09 3.33 -7.07
CA PRO A 42 -35.68 2.03 -6.70
C PRO A 42 -36.18 1.18 -7.87
N GLY A 43 -36.27 1.74 -9.09
CA GLY A 43 -36.72 1.04 -10.30
C GLY A 43 -35.62 0.47 -11.20
N LEU A 44 -34.33 0.77 -10.98
CA LEU A 44 -33.25 0.32 -11.87
C LEU A 44 -32.55 -0.97 -11.41
N VAL A 45 -32.96 -1.54 -10.26
CA VAL A 45 -32.40 -2.81 -9.75
C VAL A 45 -32.69 -4.02 -10.66
N SER A 46 -33.48 -3.84 -11.73
CA SER A 46 -33.88 -4.94 -12.62
C SER A 46 -33.01 -5.12 -13.88
N MET A 47 -32.08 -4.21 -14.22
CA MET A 47 -31.26 -4.34 -15.44
C MET A 47 -29.76 -4.09 -15.22
N ALA A 48 -29.26 -4.33 -14.00
CA ALA A 48 -27.86 -4.65 -13.80
C ALA A 48 -27.73 -6.18 -13.79
N GLY A 49 -27.73 -6.78 -14.99
CA GLY A 49 -27.22 -8.15 -15.13
C GLY A 49 -25.82 -8.21 -14.53
N PRO A 50 -25.41 -9.34 -13.92
CA PRO A 50 -24.09 -9.49 -13.34
C PRO A 50 -23.10 -9.26 -14.47
N THR A 51 -22.50 -8.09 -14.47
CA THR A 51 -21.41 -7.85 -15.37
C THR A 51 -20.34 -8.81 -14.88
N ALA A 52 -19.89 -9.72 -15.73
CA ALA A 52 -18.85 -10.69 -15.35
C ALA A 52 -17.57 -9.99 -14.85
N TYR A 53 -17.42 -8.66 -15.03
CA TYR A 53 -16.39 -7.80 -14.43
C TYR A 53 -16.65 -7.37 -12.97
N GLY A 54 -17.91 -7.31 -12.53
CA GLY A 54 -18.31 -6.98 -11.16
C GLY A 54 -17.99 -8.10 -10.17
N GLU A 55 -18.18 -9.36 -10.55
CA GLU A 55 -17.93 -10.52 -9.68
C GLU A 55 -16.43 -10.81 -9.46
N LYS A 56 -15.60 -10.65 -10.49
CA LYS A 56 -14.13 -10.63 -10.33
C LYS A 56 -13.71 -9.44 -9.47
N SER A 57 -14.32 -8.28 -9.64
CA SER A 57 -13.98 -7.08 -8.86
C SER A 57 -14.33 -7.26 -7.38
N THR A 58 -15.50 -7.82 -7.04
CA THR A 58 -15.91 -8.11 -5.67
C THR A 58 -15.07 -9.22 -5.04
N THR A 59 -14.73 -10.27 -5.80
CA THR A 59 -13.84 -11.34 -5.30
C THR A 59 -12.39 -10.86 -5.14
N VAL A 60 -11.88 -9.98 -6.00
CA VAL A 60 -10.56 -9.33 -5.85
C VAL A 60 -10.57 -8.39 -4.64
N ALA A 61 -11.63 -7.60 -4.45
CA ALA A 61 -11.81 -6.75 -3.29
C ALA A 61 -11.85 -7.56 -1.99
N ALA A 62 -12.59 -8.67 -1.96
CA ALA A 62 -12.66 -9.59 -0.82
C ALA A 62 -11.29 -10.22 -0.51
N LYS A 63 -10.56 -10.70 -1.53
CA LYS A 63 -9.19 -11.23 -1.38
C LYS A 63 -8.23 -10.18 -0.82
N ARG A 64 -8.35 -8.92 -1.25
CA ARG A 64 -7.57 -7.80 -0.72
C ARG A 64 -7.90 -7.54 0.74
N VAL A 65 -9.19 -7.49 1.11
CA VAL A 65 -9.64 -7.29 2.49
C VAL A 65 -9.11 -8.39 3.41
N ALA A 66 -9.24 -9.67 3.01
CA ALA A 66 -8.72 -10.80 3.77
C ALA A 66 -7.19 -10.74 3.94
N SER A 67 -6.46 -10.40 2.87
CA SER A 67 -5.00 -10.22 2.93
C SER A 67 -4.59 -9.09 3.88
N LEU A 68 -5.33 -7.97 3.87
CA LEU A 68 -5.08 -6.84 4.77
C LEU A 68 -5.37 -7.19 6.23
N MET A 69 -6.42 -7.97 6.51
CA MET A 69 -6.69 -8.44 7.87
C MET A 69 -5.54 -9.30 8.40
N ARG A 70 -5.12 -10.33 7.64
CA ARG A 70 -3.98 -11.18 7.99
C ARG A 70 -2.69 -10.38 8.19
N PHE A 71 -2.44 -9.37 7.36
CA PHE A 71 -1.28 -8.49 7.52
C PHE A 71 -1.34 -7.69 8.83
N ARG A 72 -2.52 -7.14 9.16
CA ARG A 72 -2.74 -6.36 10.40
C ARG A 72 -2.60 -7.24 11.64
N GLU A 73 -3.13 -8.46 11.60
CA GLU A 73 -2.97 -9.46 12.66
C GLU A 73 -1.50 -9.84 12.84
N LYS A 74 -0.80 -10.23 11.78
CA LYS A 74 0.65 -10.54 11.81
C LYS A 74 1.50 -9.36 12.29
N ARG A 75 1.07 -8.13 12.02
CA ARG A 75 1.75 -6.91 12.51
C ARG A 75 1.67 -6.79 14.03
N LYS A 76 0.54 -7.16 14.64
CA LYS A 76 0.35 -7.15 16.11
C LYS A 76 1.18 -8.25 16.78
N GLU A 77 1.37 -9.38 16.12
CA GLU A 77 2.15 -10.53 16.64
C GLU A 77 3.67 -10.40 16.48
N ARG A 78 4.18 -9.22 16.10
CA ARG A 78 5.62 -9.02 15.99
C ARG A 78 6.28 -9.12 17.36
N CYS A 79 7.23 -10.03 17.49
CA CYS A 79 8.16 -10.00 18.60
C CYS A 79 9.25 -8.96 18.32
N PHE A 80 9.34 -7.95 19.19
CA PHE A 80 10.41 -6.95 19.15
C PHE A 80 11.60 -7.35 20.03
N ASP A 81 11.37 -8.27 20.96
CA ASP A 81 12.42 -8.80 21.81
C ASP A 81 13.38 -9.68 21.02
N LYS A 82 14.65 -9.63 21.41
CA LYS A 82 15.71 -10.43 20.79
C LYS A 82 15.50 -11.91 21.12
N LYS A 83 14.94 -12.67 20.17
CA LYS A 83 14.78 -14.13 20.27
C LYS A 83 15.93 -14.87 19.61
N ILE A 84 16.59 -15.77 20.35
CA ILE A 84 17.57 -16.71 19.77
C ILE A 84 16.82 -17.90 19.18
N ARG A 85 16.96 -18.12 17.86
CA ARG A 85 16.31 -19.25 17.15
C ARG A 85 17.15 -20.53 17.16
N TYR A 86 18.47 -20.41 17.06
CA TYR A 86 19.38 -21.56 16.96
C TYR A 86 20.27 -21.63 18.19
N GLY A 87 19.90 -22.49 19.14
CA GLY A 87 20.62 -22.66 20.42
C GLY A 87 22.06 -23.11 20.21
N VAL A 88 22.28 -24.15 19.41
CA VAL A 88 23.62 -24.71 19.14
C VAL A 88 24.58 -23.65 18.58
N ARG A 89 24.12 -22.83 17.63
CA ARG A 89 24.96 -21.74 17.08
C ARG A 89 25.29 -20.67 18.12
N LYS A 90 24.37 -20.36 19.05
CA LYS A 90 24.62 -19.45 20.18
C LYS A 90 25.71 -20.00 21.11
N GLU A 91 25.64 -21.28 21.45
CA GLU A 91 26.62 -21.94 22.32
C GLU A 91 28.00 -21.98 21.70
N VAL A 92 28.10 -22.33 20.41
CA VAL A 92 29.37 -22.29 19.67
C VAL A 92 29.93 -20.86 19.67
N ALA A 93 29.11 -19.86 19.35
CA ALA A 93 29.50 -18.45 19.36
C ALA A 93 29.89 -17.91 20.75
N GLN A 94 29.45 -18.56 21.84
CA GLN A 94 29.87 -18.24 23.22
C GLN A 94 31.21 -18.88 23.57
N LYS A 95 31.49 -20.10 23.06
CA LYS A 95 32.76 -20.82 23.31
C LYS A 95 33.93 -20.28 22.46
N MET A 96 33.66 -19.66 21.31
CA MET A 96 34.69 -19.05 20.47
C MET A 96 35.36 -17.85 21.17
N LYS A 97 36.70 -17.78 21.13
CA LYS A 97 37.45 -16.61 21.64
C LYS A 97 37.10 -15.37 20.84
N ARG A 98 37.07 -14.24 21.54
CA ARG A 98 36.89 -12.92 20.94
C ARG A 98 38.00 -11.97 21.35
N ARG A 99 38.37 -11.05 20.46
CA ARG A 99 39.17 -9.86 20.78
C ARG A 99 38.37 -8.63 20.34
N LYS A 100 38.09 -7.72 21.27
CA LYS A 100 37.30 -6.49 21.03
C LYS A 100 35.96 -6.72 20.30
N GLY A 101 35.26 -7.82 20.62
CA GLY A 101 33.94 -8.16 20.07
C GLY A 101 33.96 -8.98 18.77
N GLN A 102 35.09 -9.09 18.08
CA GLN A 102 35.29 -9.92 16.89
C GLN A 102 35.74 -11.32 17.29
N PHE A 103 35.35 -12.35 16.51
CA PHE A 103 35.91 -13.68 16.70
C PHE A 103 37.39 -13.67 16.35
N ALA A 104 38.21 -14.19 17.25
CA ALA A 104 39.65 -14.28 17.05
C ALA A 104 39.95 -15.34 15.98
N GLY A 105 40.81 -15.01 15.02
CA GLY A 105 41.31 -15.95 14.01
C GLY A 105 42.35 -16.88 14.62
N ARG A 106 42.71 -17.97 13.92
CA ARG A 106 43.65 -18.97 14.45
C ARG A 106 45.03 -18.37 14.80
N ALA A 107 45.48 -17.34 14.06
CA ALA A 107 46.72 -16.61 14.34
C ALA A 107 46.70 -15.83 15.66
N ASP A 108 45.52 -15.47 16.19
CA ASP A 108 45.39 -14.72 17.45
C ASP A 108 45.58 -15.58 18.71
N PHE A 109 45.84 -16.88 18.54
CA PHE A 109 46.00 -17.85 19.64
C PHE A 109 47.44 -18.33 19.84
N GLY A 110 48.38 -17.93 18.99
CA GLY A 110 49.80 -18.26 19.13
C GLY A 110 50.62 -17.54 18.08
N ASP A 111 51.52 -16.67 18.55
CA ASP A 111 52.58 -15.96 17.86
C ASP A 111 52.18 -14.87 16.85
N ALA A 112 52.58 -13.65 17.21
CA ALA A 112 52.61 -12.50 16.33
C ALA A 112 53.61 -12.73 15.19
N ALA A 113 53.18 -13.45 14.15
CA ALA A 113 53.87 -13.48 12.88
C ALA A 113 52.86 -13.65 11.74
N SER A 114 52.72 -12.57 11.00
CA SER A 114 52.31 -12.52 9.61
C SER A 114 50.81 -12.44 9.27
N SER A 115 50.54 -11.31 8.61
CA SER A 115 49.64 -11.09 7.46
C SER A 115 48.13 -11.01 7.71
N SER A 116 47.66 -9.77 7.55
CA SER A 116 46.38 -9.42 6.93
C SER A 116 46.13 -10.28 5.68
N ALA A 117 45.50 -11.43 5.85
CA ALA A 117 45.01 -12.21 4.73
C ALA A 117 43.68 -11.61 4.27
N ALA A 118 43.77 -10.82 3.20
CA ALA A 118 42.62 -10.44 2.39
C ALA A 118 41.77 -11.67 2.06
N CYS A 119 40.46 -11.49 2.10
CA CYS A 119 39.50 -12.48 1.63
C CYS A 119 39.68 -12.70 0.13
N VAL A 120 40.40 -13.76 -0.23
CA VAL A 120 40.25 -14.45 -1.51
C VAL A 120 39.73 -15.84 -1.20
N SER A 121 38.42 -16.03 -1.36
CA SER A 121 37.89 -17.37 -1.53
C SER A 121 37.46 -17.46 -2.98
N ALA A 122 38.37 -18.02 -3.78
CA ALA A 122 38.08 -18.50 -5.11
C ALA A 122 36.86 -19.42 -5.06
N ALA A 123 35.99 -19.24 -6.04
CA ALA A 123 34.90 -20.15 -6.32
C ALA A 123 35.50 -21.46 -6.83
N ASP A 124 35.27 -22.56 -6.11
CA ASP A 124 35.35 -23.89 -6.68
C ASP A 124 34.11 -24.65 -6.22
N GLY A 125 33.16 -24.77 -7.15
CA GLY A 125 32.00 -25.64 -7.01
C GLY A 125 32.44 -27.07 -7.27
N GLU A 126 32.38 -27.91 -6.24
CA GLU A 126 32.54 -29.35 -6.38
C GLU A 126 31.15 -29.93 -6.69
N ASP A 127 30.90 -30.24 -7.97
CA ASP A 127 29.74 -31.01 -8.43
C ASP A 127 29.86 -32.46 -7.92
N ASP A 128 29.20 -32.77 -6.81
CA ASP A 128 29.06 -34.14 -6.31
C ASP A 128 28.09 -34.93 -7.20
N HIS A 129 28.65 -35.76 -8.08
CA HIS A 129 27.89 -36.76 -8.82
C HIS A 129 27.39 -37.87 -7.88
N PHE A 130 26.10 -37.82 -7.55
CA PHE A 130 25.35 -38.87 -6.87
C PHE A 130 25.46 -40.19 -7.66
N ARG A 131 26.21 -41.16 -7.12
CA ARG A 131 26.35 -42.51 -7.68
C ARG A 131 25.24 -43.39 -7.09
N GLU A 132 24.17 -43.57 -7.85
CA GLU A 132 23.09 -44.49 -7.52
C GLU A 132 23.55 -45.94 -7.74
N SER A 133 23.59 -46.72 -6.66
CA SER A 133 23.82 -48.17 -6.71
C SER A 133 22.49 -48.89 -6.86
N GLN A 134 22.39 -49.73 -7.90
CA GLN A 134 21.43 -50.83 -7.97
C GLN A 134 21.72 -51.88 -6.90
#